data_AF-A0A535D9J4-F1
#
_entry.id   AF-A0A535D9J4-F1
#
_cell.length_a   1.000
_cell.length_b   1.000
_cell.length_c   1.000
_cell.angle_alpha   90.00
_cell.angle_beta   90.00
_cell.angle_gamma   90.00
#
_symmetry.space_group_name_H-M   'P 1'
#
loop_
_entity.id
_entity.type
_entity.pdbx_description
1 polymer ?
#
loop_
_entity_poly.entity_id
_entity_poly.type
_entity_poly.pdbx_seq_one_letter_code
_entity_poly.pdbx_strand_id
1 'polypeptide(L)'
;IRHHEHAYYVLDLPEISDAEFDALFLELRRLEEEHPQLVTADSPTQRVGGEASEQFAKVRHRSPMLSLQNAFDEDEIRGFDRRVRGAIGADVHYCAELKIDGLAISLTYEHGRLVRAATRGDGTVGEDVTANIRTIRSVPLTVEPLAGLPDV
;
A
#
# COMPACT_ATOMS: atom_id res chain seq x y z
N ILE A 1 18.39 4.69 4.50
CA ILE A 1 17.49 3.55 4.83
C ILE A 1 16.24 3.53 3.96
N ARG A 2 15.30 4.48 4.07
CA ARG A 2 14.04 4.46 3.27
C ARG A 2 14.27 4.36 1.75
N HIS A 3 15.23 5.12 1.23
CA HIS A 3 15.66 5.03 -0.17
C HIS A 3 16.06 3.60 -0.57
N HIS A 4 16.87 2.94 0.26
CA HIS A 4 17.28 1.55 0.01
C HIS A 4 16.15 0.54 0.21
N GLU A 5 15.23 0.75 1.16
CA GLU A 5 14.00 -0.06 1.25
C GLU A 5 13.18 0.05 -0.05
N HIS A 6 13.02 1.26 -0.60
CA HIS A 6 12.31 1.46 -1.86
C HIS A 6 13.04 0.80 -3.05
N ALA A 7 14.35 1.02 -3.17
CA ALA A 7 15.17 0.40 -4.21
C ALA A 7 15.09 -1.13 -4.17
N TYR A 8 15.13 -1.73 -2.98
CA TYR A 8 15.07 -3.17 -2.79
C TYR A 8 13.65 -3.73 -3.00
N TYR A 9 12.64 -3.22 -2.28
CA TYR A 9 11.31 -3.85 -2.21
C TYR A 9 10.32 -3.39 -3.28
N VAL A 10 10.58 -2.26 -3.93
CA VAL A 10 9.67 -1.67 -4.94
C VAL A 10 10.30 -1.71 -6.33
N LEU A 11 11.56 -1.31 -6.45
CA LEU A 11 12.24 -1.23 -7.75
C LEU A 11 12.95 -2.52 -8.16
N ASP A 12 13.16 -3.46 -7.22
CA ASP A 12 13.98 -4.67 -7.41
C ASP A 12 15.40 -4.33 -7.96
N LEU A 13 15.94 -3.21 -7.48
CA LEU A 13 17.23 -2.63 -7.90
C LEU A 13 18.04 -2.20 -6.67
N PRO A 14 18.53 -3.14 -5.85
CA PRO A 14 19.31 -2.80 -4.65
C PRO A 14 20.63 -2.10 -5.01
N GLU A 15 20.90 -0.98 -4.35
CA GLU A 15 22.11 -0.18 -4.55
C GLU A 15 23.24 -0.52 -3.58
N ILE A 16 22.90 -1.13 -2.44
CA ILE A 16 23.83 -1.54 -1.38
C ILE A 16 23.55 -2.98 -0.99
N SER A 17 24.55 -3.65 -0.40
CA SER A 17 24.40 -5.00 0.13
C SER A 17 23.54 -5.04 1.40
N ASP A 18 23.00 -6.23 1.71
CA ASP A 18 22.23 -6.46 2.94
C ASP A 18 23.05 -6.12 4.20
N ALA A 19 24.35 -6.41 4.22
CA ALA A 19 25.22 -6.09 5.35
C ALA A 19 25.38 -4.58 5.57
N GLU A 20 25.47 -3.79 4.50
CA GLU A 20 25.51 -2.33 4.57
C GLU A 20 24.17 -1.76 5.04
N PHE A 21 23.06 -2.32 4.55
CA PHE A 21 21.73 -1.94 5.01
C PHE A 21 21.54 -2.23 6.50
N ASP A 22 21.93 -3.42 6.96
CA ASP A 22 21.84 -3.84 8.35
C ASP A 22 22.67 -2.94 9.26
N ALA A 23 23.87 -2.53 8.83
CA ALA A 23 24.72 -1.60 9.57
C ALA A 23 24.01 -0.24 9.77
N LEU A 24 23.40 0.32 8.71
CA LEU A 24 22.62 1.57 8.80
C LEU A 24 21.41 1.41 9.73
N PHE A 25 20.72 0.28 9.66
CA PHE A 25 19.55 0.02 10.48
C PHE A 25 19.91 -0.11 11.97
N LEU A 26 20.99 -0.82 12.29
CA LEU A 26 21.52 -0.94 13.65
C LEU A 26 22.00 0.40 14.20
N GLU A 27 22.63 1.24 13.37
CA GLU A 27 23.03 2.59 13.76
C GLU A 27 21.81 3.43 14.14
N LEU A 28 20.76 3.43 13.30
CA LEU A 28 19.52 4.15 13.60
C LEU A 28 18.88 3.66 14.91
N ARG A 29 18.82 2.34 15.12
CA ARG A 29 18.29 1.77 16.36
C ARG A 29 19.06 2.24 17.59
N ARG A 30 20.39 2.22 17.52
CA ARG A 30 21.24 2.70 18.62
C ARG A 30 20.99 4.17 18.93
N LEU A 31 20.89 5.01 17.90
CA LEU A 31 20.62 6.45 18.07
C LEU A 31 19.26 6.71 18.71
N GLU A 32 18.24 5.94 18.33
CA GLU A 32 16.90 6.05 18.91
C GLU A 32 16.84 5.54 20.36
N GLU A 33 17.63 4.52 20.70
CA GLU A 33 17.78 4.04 22.08
C GLU A 33 18.51 5.06 22.97
N GLU A 34 19.57 5.70 22.46
CA GLU A 34 20.31 6.77 23.15
C GLU A 34 19.52 8.08 23.23
N HIS A 35 18.61 8.33 22.28
CA HIS A 35 17.81 9.53 22.19
C HIS A 35 16.32 9.23 21.92
N PRO A 36 15.57 8.75 22.94
CA PRO A 36 14.17 8.35 22.76
C PRO A 36 13.25 9.45 22.22
N GLN A 37 13.59 10.73 22.46
CA GLN A 37 12.86 11.88 21.94
C GLN A 37 12.95 12.06 20.42
N LEU A 38 13.89 11.39 19.75
CA LEU A 38 14.04 11.41 18.29
C LEU A 38 13.20 10.34 17.60
N VAL A 39 12.62 9.39 18.35
CA VAL A 39 11.79 8.33 17.79
C VAL A 39 10.54 8.95 17.15
N THR A 40 10.33 8.63 15.89
CA THR A 40 9.15 9.06 15.12
C THR A 40 8.31 7.86 14.74
N ALA A 41 6.98 8.03 14.67
CA ALA A 41 6.05 6.94 14.37
C ALA A 41 6.21 6.34 12.95
N ASP A 42 6.96 7.02 12.07
CA ASP A 42 7.29 6.60 10.70
C ASP A 42 8.76 6.16 10.55
N SER A 43 9.50 6.01 11.64
CA SER A 43 10.86 5.47 11.59
C SER A 43 10.85 4.00 11.11
N PRO A 44 11.80 3.59 10.24
CA PRO A 44 11.92 2.19 9.80
C PRO A 44 12.04 1.17 10.95
N THR A 45 12.50 1.60 12.13
CA THR A 45 12.64 0.76 13.33
C THR A 45 11.31 0.46 14.01
N GLN A 46 10.27 1.26 13.74
CA GLN A 46 8.94 1.15 14.35
C GLN A 46 7.99 0.22 13.58
N ARG A 47 8.49 -0.48 12.55
CA ARG A 47 7.71 -1.44 11.75
C ARG A 47 7.46 -2.79 12.45
N VAL A 48 7.92 -2.97 13.69
CA VAL A 48 7.76 -4.23 14.42
C VAL A 48 6.29 -4.44 14.76
N GLY A 49 5.76 -5.63 14.50
CA GLY A 49 4.44 -6.02 15.01
C GLY A 49 4.45 -5.97 16.53
N GLY A 50 3.57 -5.14 17.11
CA GLY A 50 3.35 -5.12 18.56
C GLY A 50 2.56 -6.36 19.02
N GLU A 51 1.92 -6.26 20.18
CA GLU A 51 0.97 -7.28 20.61
C GLU A 51 -0.16 -7.46 19.59
N ALA A 52 -0.54 -8.72 19.33
CA ALA A 52 -1.65 -9.02 18.45
C ALA A 52 -2.94 -8.45 19.06
N SER A 53 -3.60 -7.55 18.34
CA SER A 53 -4.91 -7.05 18.76
C SER A 53 -5.94 -8.19 18.71
N GLU A 54 -6.72 -8.35 19.77
CA GLU A 54 -7.74 -9.41 19.84
C GLU A 54 -8.91 -9.18 18.88
N GLN A 55 -9.14 -7.94 18.42
CA GLN A 55 -10.27 -7.57 17.55
C GLN A 55 -9.92 -6.43 16.60
N PHE A 56 -10.25 -6.60 15.31
CA PHE A 56 -10.11 -5.53 14.33
C PHE A 56 -11.31 -4.58 14.37
N ALA A 57 -11.04 -3.28 14.47
CA ALA A 57 -12.07 -2.26 14.40
C ALA A 57 -12.68 -2.18 12.98
N LYS A 58 -13.98 -1.95 12.87
CA LYS A 58 -14.62 -1.74 11.56
C LYS A 58 -14.26 -0.37 11.01
N VAL A 59 -13.92 -0.33 9.73
CA VAL A 59 -13.59 0.90 9.00
C VAL A 59 -14.56 1.05 7.83
N ARG A 60 -15.27 2.18 7.77
CA ARG A 60 -16.05 2.55 6.59
C ARG A 60 -15.12 3.18 5.55
N HIS A 61 -15.16 2.68 4.32
CA HIS A 61 -14.40 3.23 3.21
C HIS A 61 -14.98 4.58 2.77
N ARG A 62 -14.12 5.55 2.49
CA ARG A 62 -14.52 6.87 1.96
C ARG A 62 -15.19 6.75 0.59
N SER A 63 -14.67 5.85 -0.24
CA SER A 63 -15.22 5.47 -1.54
C SER A 63 -15.38 3.95 -1.60
N PRO A 64 -16.49 3.42 -2.16
CA PRO A 64 -16.68 1.98 -2.27
C PRO A 64 -15.56 1.29 -3.07
N MET A 65 -15.02 0.20 -2.55
CA MET A 65 -14.09 -0.68 -3.25
C MET A 65 -14.86 -1.67 -4.13
N LEU A 66 -14.91 -1.38 -5.43
CA LEU A 66 -15.66 -2.15 -6.42
C LEU A 66 -15.05 -3.55 -6.63
N SER A 67 -15.91 -4.49 -7.07
CA SER A 67 -15.47 -5.77 -7.63
C SER A 67 -15.42 -5.68 -9.15
N LEU A 68 -14.62 -6.55 -9.77
CA LEU A 68 -14.58 -6.71 -11.22
C LEU A 68 -15.53 -7.83 -11.66
N GLN A 69 -16.15 -7.66 -12.82
CA GLN A 69 -16.81 -8.75 -13.52
C GLN A 69 -15.75 -9.68 -14.13
N ASN A 70 -16.02 -10.97 -14.14
CA ASN A 70 -15.15 -11.95 -14.75
C ASN A 70 -15.48 -12.13 -16.24
N ALA A 71 -14.47 -12.55 -17.00
CA ALA A 71 -14.62 -13.13 -18.32
C ALA A 71 -13.69 -14.35 -18.39
N PHE A 72 -14.18 -15.45 -18.94
CA PHE A 72 -13.50 -16.75 -18.96
C PHE A 72 -13.05 -17.16 -20.35
N ASP A 73 -13.54 -16.48 -21.39
CA ASP A 73 -13.15 -16.71 -22.77
C ASP A 73 -12.97 -15.40 -23.56
N GLU A 74 -12.46 -15.56 -24.77
CA GLU A 74 -12.17 -14.45 -25.67
C GLU A 74 -13.45 -13.71 -26.14
N ASP A 75 -14.55 -14.43 -26.31
CA ASP A 75 -15.81 -13.86 -26.79
C ASP A 75 -16.45 -12.95 -25.73
N GLU A 76 -16.36 -13.31 -24.46
CA GLU A 76 -16.78 -12.49 -23.32
C GLU A 76 -15.97 -11.19 -23.24
N ILE A 77 -14.64 -11.26 -23.41
CA ILE A 77 -13.76 -10.08 -23.46
C ILE A 77 -14.10 -9.19 -24.66
N ARG A 78 -14.26 -9.77 -25.85
CA ARG A 78 -14.68 -9.02 -27.05
C ARG A 78 -16.07 -8.42 -26.87
N GLY A 79 -16.96 -9.09 -26.13
CA GLY A 79 -18.27 -8.59 -25.75
C GLY A 79 -18.18 -7.37 -24.82
N PHE A 80 -17.27 -7.39 -23.85
CA PHE A 80 -16.97 -6.23 -23.01
C PHE A 80 -16.47 -5.05 -23.85
N ASP A 81 -15.50 -5.26 -24.75
CA ASP A 81 -14.99 -4.22 -25.64
C ASP A 81 -16.09 -3.58 -26.50
N ARG A 82 -16.97 -4.40 -27.10
CA ARG A 82 -18.12 -3.89 -27.87
C ARG A 82 -19.03 -2.98 -27.03
N ARG A 83 -19.30 -3.34 -25.77
CA ARG A 83 -20.13 -2.50 -24.88
C ARG A 83 -19.45 -1.18 -24.54
N VAL A 84 -18.15 -1.21 -24.26
CA VAL A 84 -17.36 0.01 -23.98
C VAL A 84 -17.38 0.93 -25.20
N ARG A 85 -16.99 0.44 -26.38
CA ARG A 85 -16.98 1.24 -27.61
C ARG A 85 -18.34 1.77 -28.01
N GLY A 86 -19.41 1.00 -27.77
CA GLY A 86 -20.78 1.46 -27.95
C GLY A 86 -21.16 2.62 -27.04
N ALA A 87 -20.56 2.73 -25.85
CA ALA A 87 -20.85 3.79 -24.89
C ALA A 87 -19.99 5.05 -25.07
N ILE A 88 -18.71 4.91 -25.45
CA ILE A 88 -17.76 6.04 -25.47
C ILE A 88 -17.11 6.33 -26.84
N GLY A 89 -17.34 5.50 -27.85
CA GLY A 89 -16.74 5.64 -29.19
C GLY A 89 -15.56 4.68 -29.44
N ALA A 90 -14.93 4.81 -30.61
CA ALA A 90 -13.96 3.82 -31.10
C ALA A 90 -12.53 3.98 -30.54
N ASP A 91 -12.17 5.17 -30.05
CA ASP A 91 -10.84 5.48 -29.54
C ASP A 91 -10.72 5.07 -28.06
N VAL A 92 -10.45 3.78 -27.83
CA VAL A 92 -10.39 3.19 -26.49
C VAL A 92 -9.02 2.55 -26.28
N HIS A 93 -8.37 2.94 -25.19
CA HIS A 93 -7.13 2.33 -24.71
C HIS A 93 -7.40 1.54 -23.43
N TYR A 94 -6.83 0.34 -23.33
CA TYR A 94 -6.92 -0.52 -22.16
C TYR A 94 -5.57 -0.61 -21.47
N CYS A 95 -5.55 -0.43 -20.14
CA CYS A 95 -4.46 -0.87 -19.29
C CYS A 95 -4.74 -2.31 -18.89
N ALA A 96 -3.81 -3.23 -19.18
CA ALA A 96 -3.92 -4.63 -18.81
C ALA A 96 -2.92 -4.93 -17.69
N GLU A 97 -3.43 -5.39 -16.56
CA GLU A 97 -2.66 -5.72 -15.37
C GLU A 97 -2.90 -7.19 -14.98
N LEU A 98 -1.88 -7.83 -14.38
CA LEU A 98 -2.04 -9.18 -13.85
C LEU A 98 -2.95 -9.14 -12.63
N LYS A 99 -3.94 -10.03 -12.59
CA LYS A 99 -4.81 -10.19 -11.42
C LYS A 99 -4.06 -10.96 -10.33
N ILE A 100 -3.54 -10.23 -9.34
CA ILE A 100 -2.88 -10.83 -8.18
C ILE A 100 -3.91 -11.54 -7.31
N ASP A 101 -3.66 -12.81 -7.00
CA ASP A 101 -4.50 -13.60 -6.11
C ASP A 101 -4.11 -13.35 -4.65
N GLY A 102 -4.72 -12.34 -4.05
CA GLY A 102 -4.42 -11.88 -2.70
C GLY A 102 -5.60 -11.14 -2.07
N LEU A 103 -5.31 -10.35 -1.03
CA LEU A 103 -6.32 -9.55 -0.34
C LEU A 103 -6.24 -8.09 -0.75
N ALA A 104 -7.38 -7.50 -1.13
CA ALA A 104 -7.46 -6.08 -1.42
C ALA A 104 -7.39 -5.25 -0.12
N ILE A 105 -6.47 -4.28 -0.11
CA ILE A 105 -6.21 -3.37 1.01
C ILE A 105 -6.37 -1.92 0.53
N SER A 106 -6.98 -1.08 1.35
CA SER A 106 -7.03 0.37 1.17
C SER A 106 -6.04 1.03 2.12
N LEU A 107 -5.15 1.89 1.60
CA LEU A 107 -4.20 2.68 2.38
C LEU A 107 -4.61 4.15 2.39
N THR A 108 -4.63 4.77 3.56
CA THR A 108 -4.91 6.21 3.72
C THR A 108 -3.67 6.92 4.22
N TYR A 109 -3.22 7.91 3.45
CA TYR A 109 -2.12 8.78 3.80
C TYR A 109 -2.64 10.19 4.06
N GLU A 110 -2.31 10.77 5.21
CA GLU A 110 -2.62 12.16 5.57
C GLU A 110 -1.30 12.92 5.73
N HIS A 111 -1.16 14.06 5.06
CA HIS A 111 0.09 14.80 4.94
C HIS A 111 1.28 13.91 4.52
N GLY A 112 1.01 12.93 3.64
CA GLY A 112 2.00 11.95 3.20
C GLY A 112 2.34 10.85 4.21
N ARG A 113 1.73 10.79 5.39
CA ARG A 113 2.01 9.75 6.41
C ARG A 113 0.91 8.69 6.43
N LEU A 114 1.28 7.41 6.50
CA LEU A 114 0.33 6.30 6.61
C LEU A 114 -0.39 6.35 7.97
N VAL A 115 -1.67 6.74 7.94
CA VAL A 115 -2.51 6.85 9.15
C VAL A 115 -3.45 5.66 9.32
N ARG A 116 -3.85 5.00 8.22
CA ARG A 116 -4.79 3.88 8.27
C ARG A 116 -4.59 2.92 7.11
N ALA A 117 -4.76 1.63 7.38
CA ALA A 117 -4.98 0.61 6.38
C ALA A 117 -6.20 -0.23 6.74
N ALA A 118 -7.01 -0.57 5.73
CA ALA A 118 -8.23 -1.36 5.92
C ALA A 118 -8.35 -2.47 4.88
N THR A 119 -8.90 -3.62 5.29
CA THR A 119 -9.31 -4.68 4.35
C THR A 119 -10.46 -4.20 3.47
N ARG A 120 -10.67 -4.85 2.32
CA ARG A 120 -11.86 -4.57 1.49
C ARG A 120 -13.17 -4.82 2.23
N GLY A 121 -13.26 -5.93 2.97
CA GLY A 121 -14.51 -6.43 3.55
C GLY A 121 -15.60 -6.59 2.48
N ASP A 122 -16.76 -5.98 2.71
CA ASP A 122 -17.89 -6.01 1.77
C ASP A 122 -17.79 -5.00 0.62
N GLY A 123 -16.72 -4.19 0.60
CA GLY A 123 -16.50 -3.10 -0.36
C GLY A 123 -16.93 -1.73 0.18
N THR A 124 -17.71 -1.66 1.25
CA THR A 124 -18.11 -0.41 1.94
C THR A 124 -17.59 -0.32 3.36
N VAL A 125 -17.48 -1.46 4.05
CA VAL A 125 -16.91 -1.60 5.38
C VAL A 125 -15.90 -2.73 5.37
N GLY A 126 -14.70 -2.43 5.87
CA GLY A 126 -13.63 -3.37 6.12
C GLY A 126 -13.19 -3.38 7.58
N GLU A 127 -12.00 -3.92 7.81
CA GLU A 127 -11.36 -4.06 9.12
C GLU A 127 -10.06 -3.27 9.15
N ASP A 128 -9.80 -2.56 10.25
CA ASP A 128 -8.53 -1.85 10.46
C ASP A 128 -7.40 -2.85 10.65
N VAL A 129 -6.46 -2.85 9.71
CA VAL A 129 -5.28 -3.72 9.70
C VAL A 129 -4.00 -2.88 9.66
N THR A 130 -4.04 -1.64 10.15
CA THR A 130 -2.94 -0.67 10.07
C THR A 130 -1.65 -1.21 10.68
N ALA A 131 -1.74 -1.84 11.86
CA ALA A 131 -0.59 -2.43 12.52
C ALA A 131 0.06 -3.54 11.66
N ASN A 132 -0.75 -4.41 11.07
CA ASN A 132 -0.27 -5.50 10.21
C ASN A 132 0.41 -4.94 8.95
N ILE A 133 -0.23 -3.96 8.31
CA ILE A 133 0.27 -3.37 7.06
C ILE A 133 1.59 -2.61 7.26
N ARG A 134 1.80 -1.96 8.42
CA ARG A 134 3.07 -1.29 8.74
C ARG A 134 4.29 -2.24 8.72
N THR A 135 4.07 -3.53 8.96
CA THR A 135 5.13 -4.56 8.92
C THR A 135 5.57 -4.91 7.50
N ILE A 136 4.75 -4.62 6.48
CA ILE A 136 5.05 -4.94 5.07
C ILE A 136 6.06 -3.91 4.55
N ARG A 137 7.25 -4.38 4.17
CA ARG A 137 8.38 -3.52 3.81
C ARG A 137 8.18 -2.72 2.53
N SER A 138 7.50 -3.29 1.54
CA SER A 138 7.14 -2.60 0.30
C SER A 138 6.08 -1.52 0.50
N VAL A 139 5.39 -1.48 1.65
CA VAL A 139 4.45 -0.41 1.97
C VAL A 139 5.21 0.75 2.62
N PRO A 140 5.28 1.93 1.99
CA PRO A 140 5.96 3.09 2.57
C PRO A 140 5.14 3.64 3.75
N LEU A 141 5.80 3.97 4.87
CA LEU A 141 5.15 4.67 5.99
C LEU A 141 4.93 6.16 5.70
N THR A 142 5.72 6.70 4.78
CA THR A 142 5.64 8.09 4.32
C THR A 142 5.81 8.14 2.81
N VAL A 143 5.00 8.92 2.13
CA VAL A 143 5.06 9.22 0.69
C VAL A 143 5.18 10.72 0.49
N GLU A 144 5.77 11.12 -0.64
CA GLU A 144 5.78 12.53 -1.02
C GLU A 144 4.37 12.95 -1.46
N PRO A 145 3.75 13.97 -0.84
CA PRO A 145 2.46 14.46 -1.28
C PRO A 145 2.56 15.00 -2.71
N LEU A 146 1.69 14.51 -3.60
CA LEU A 146 1.61 15.04 -4.95
C LEU A 146 1.02 16.46 -4.93
N ALA A 147 1.68 17.40 -5.60
CA ALA A 147 1.19 18.77 -5.71
C ALA A 147 -0.22 18.79 -6.34
N GLY A 148 -1.16 19.45 -5.66
CA GLY A 148 -2.53 19.65 -6.16
C GLY A 148 -3.52 18.54 -5.82
N LEU A 149 -3.10 17.45 -5.15
CA LEU A 149 -4.05 16.52 -4.55
C LEU A 149 -4.52 17.06 -3.19
N PRO A 150 -5.83 17.01 -2.90
CA PRO A 150 -6.33 17.37 -1.59
C PRO A 150 -5.74 16.42 -0.55
N ASP A 151 -5.34 16.99 0.58
CA ASP A 151 -5.04 16.16 1.73
C ASP A 151 -6.32 15.46 2.19
N VAL A 152 -6.19 14.18 2.49
CA VAL A 152 -7.33 13.28 2.68
C VAL A 152 -7.90 13.42 4.09
#